data_AF-A0A8H7URQ4-F1
#
_entry.id   AF-A0A8H7URQ4-F1
#
_cell.length_a   1.000
_cell.length_b   1.000
_cell.length_c   1.000
_cell.angle_alpha   90.00
_cell.angle_beta   90.00
_cell.angle_gamma   90.00
#
_symmetry.space_group_name_H-M   'P 1'
#
loop_
_entity.id
_entity.type
_entity.pdbx_description
1 polymer ?
#
loop_
_entity_poly.entity_id
_entity_poly.type
_entity_poly.pdbx_seq_one_letter_code
_entity_poly.pdbx_strand_id
1 'polypeptide(L)'
;MLFGNGQKGAIVILAYRNEEKTLKVVEEIKAQTENPNVKFIQLNLLKLSSVKDFTDQFLARHNKLHTLITNAGVMVCPFNLSEDGIEA
;
A
#
# COMPACT_ATOMS: atom_id res chain seq x y z
N MET A 1 -8.71 -5.73 -2.33
CA MET A 1 -8.21 -6.45 -3.52
C MET A 1 -8.25 -7.93 -3.22
N LEU A 2 -8.98 -8.72 -4.01
CA LEU A 2 -8.88 -10.17 -3.96
C LEU A 2 -7.69 -10.58 -4.82
N PHE A 3 -6.62 -11.07 -4.20
CA PHE A 3 -5.47 -11.62 -4.91
C PHE A 3 -5.84 -13.03 -5.39
N GLY A 4 -6.55 -13.12 -6.52
CA GLY A 4 -6.81 -14.40 -7.16
C GLY A 4 -5.49 -15.00 -7.67
N ASN A 5 -5.05 -16.11 -7.06
CA ASN A 5 -3.96 -17.00 -7.50
C ASN A 5 -2.74 -16.32 -8.16
N GLY A 6 -2.38 -15.11 -7.71
CA GLY A 6 -1.37 -14.26 -8.31
C GLY A 6 0.02 -14.79 -8.00
N GLN A 7 0.43 -15.80 -8.77
CA GLN A 7 1.77 -16.40 -8.88
C GLN A 7 2.48 -16.59 -7.53
N LYS A 8 2.45 -17.82 -7.02
CA LYS A 8 3.28 -18.28 -5.90
C LYS A 8 4.71 -17.71 -6.06
N GLY A 9 5.08 -16.71 -5.25
CA GLY A 9 6.41 -16.09 -5.27
C GLY A 9 6.49 -14.60 -5.60
N ALA A 10 5.42 -13.93 -6.05
CA ALA A 10 5.45 -12.48 -6.27
C ALA A 10 5.63 -11.71 -4.94
N ILE A 11 6.44 -10.64 -4.95
CA ILE A 11 6.50 -9.70 -3.82
C ILE A 11 5.30 -8.76 -3.93
N VAL A 12 4.42 -8.80 -2.94
CA VAL A 12 3.23 -7.94 -2.89
C VAL A 12 3.42 -6.93 -1.76
N ILE A 13 3.30 -5.65 -2.08
CA ILE A 13 3.38 -4.57 -1.09
C ILE A 13 2.00 -3.96 -0.94
N LEU A 14 1.43 -4.08 0.25
CA LEU A 14 0.22 -3.39 0.66
C LEU A 14 0.61 -2.01 1.19
N ALA A 15 0.20 -0.98 0.47
CA ALA A 15 0.46 0.41 0.80
C ALA A 15 -0.81 1.07 1.35
N TYR A 16 -0.88 1.24 2.68
CA TYR A 16 -2.06 1.75 3.39
C TYR A 16 -1.68 2.68 4.54
N ARG A 17 -2.65 3.50 4.98
CA ARG A 17 -2.46 4.48 6.07
C ARG A 17 -2.43 3.86 7.48
N ASN A 18 -3.18 2.79 7.71
CA ASN A 18 -3.35 2.18 9.03
C ASN A 18 -2.60 0.86 9.11
N GLU A 19 -1.51 0.83 9.88
CA GLU A 19 -0.66 -0.34 10.04
C GLU A 19 -1.40 -1.53 10.67
N GLU A 20 -2.03 -1.35 11.82
CA GLU A 20 -2.65 -2.44 12.58
C GLU A 20 -3.70 -3.21 11.76
N LYS A 21 -4.57 -2.49 11.05
CA LYS A 21 -5.57 -3.11 10.16
C LYS A 21 -4.93 -3.81 8.99
N THR A 22 -3.86 -3.24 8.43
CA THR A 22 -3.22 -3.79 7.24
C THR A 22 -2.38 -5.02 7.57
N LEU A 23 -1.74 -5.07 8.73
CA LEU A 23 -0.97 -6.25 9.18
C LEU A 23 -1.87 -7.49 9.31
N LYS A 24 -3.11 -7.33 9.81
CA LYS A 24 -4.09 -8.45 9.85
C LYS A 24 -4.38 -8.97 8.43
N VAL A 25 -4.61 -8.06 7.49
CA VAL A 25 -4.86 -8.39 6.08
C VAL A 25 -3.63 -9.02 5.40
N VAL A 26 -2.42 -8.59 5.74
CA VAL A 26 -1.17 -9.22 5.27
C VAL A 26 -1.15 -10.70 5.65
N GLU A 27 -1.41 -11.02 6.92
CA GLU A 27 -1.39 -12.41 7.40
C GLU A 27 -2.50 -13.25 6.77
N GLU A 28 -3.70 -12.68 6.60
CA GLU A 28 -4.81 -13.35 5.89
C GLU A 28 -4.45 -13.69 4.44
N ILE A 29 -3.82 -12.75 3.71
CA ILE A 29 -3.41 -12.98 2.32
C ILE A 29 -2.28 -14.01 2.26
N LYS A 30 -1.29 -13.95 3.15
CA LYS A 30 -0.24 -14.97 3.22
C LYS A 30 -0.82 -16.37 3.40
N ALA A 31 -1.79 -16.52 4.31
CA ALA A 31 -2.46 -17.79 4.57
C ALA A 31 -3.29 -18.28 3.38
N GLN A 32 -4.04 -17.39 2.72
CA GLN A 32 -4.91 -17.76 1.58
C GLN A 32 -4.13 -18.07 0.29
N THR A 33 -2.98 -17.40 0.10
CA THR A 33 -2.20 -17.50 -1.16
C THR A 33 -0.96 -18.37 -1.04
N GLU A 34 -0.63 -18.85 0.16
CA GLU A 34 0.63 -19.53 0.50
C GLU A 34 1.88 -18.70 0.10
N ASN A 35 1.74 -17.39 -0.04
CA ASN A 35 2.82 -16.50 -0.46
C ASN A 35 3.41 -15.76 0.75
N PRO A 36 4.63 -16.08 1.21
CA PRO A 36 5.25 -15.39 2.34
C PRO A 36 5.69 -13.95 2.01
N ASN A 37 5.74 -13.57 0.74
CA ASN A 37 6.30 -12.30 0.26
C ASN A 37 5.27 -11.15 0.23
N VAL A 38 4.24 -11.21 1.06
CA VAL A 38 3.30 -10.11 1.27
C VAL A 38 3.82 -9.21 2.39
N LYS A 39 4.06 -7.94 2.08
CA LYS A 39 4.65 -6.95 2.98
C LYS A 39 3.75 -5.73 3.10
N PHE A 40 3.89 -5.03 4.22
CA PHE A 40 3.28 -3.72 4.45
C PHE A 40 4.34 -2.63 4.38
N ILE A 41 4.02 -1.51 3.73
CA ILE A 41 4.75 -0.25 3.87
C ILE A 41 3.68 0.84 4.03
N GLN A 42 3.82 1.67 5.07
CA GLN A 42 2.85 2.72 5.33
C GLN A 42 2.85 3.75 4.19
N LEU A 43 1.65 4.13 3.74
CA LEU A 43 1.44 5.16 2.73
C LEU A 43 0.17 5.95 3.03
N ASN A 44 0.32 7.26 3.17
CA ASN A 44 -0.78 8.21 3.21
C ASN A 44 -0.72 9.11 1.98
N LEU A 45 -1.66 8.94 1.05
CA LEU A 45 -1.73 9.77 -0.17
C LEU A 45 -2.14 11.22 0.10
N LEU A 46 -2.71 11.52 1.27
CA LEU A 46 -3.01 12.89 1.71
C LEU A 46 -1.81 13.61 2.33
N LYS A 47 -0.60 13.05 2.22
CA LYS A 47 0.63 13.65 2.75
C LYS A 47 1.81 13.32 1.86
N LEU A 48 2.30 14.30 1.11
CA LEU A 48 3.39 14.11 0.15
C LEU A 48 4.68 13.62 0.80
N SER A 49 4.95 14.03 2.04
CA SER A 49 6.10 13.50 2.78
C SER A 49 5.98 11.98 3.00
N SER A 50 4.77 11.47 3.24
CA SER A 50 4.52 10.03 3.39
C SER A 50 4.74 9.28 2.06
N VAL A 51 4.41 9.89 0.92
CA VAL A 51 4.69 9.33 -0.40
C VAL A 51 6.19 9.22 -0.65
N LYS A 52 6.94 10.26 -0.25
CA LYS A 52 8.41 10.25 -0.33
C LYS A 52 9.00 9.16 0.57
N ASP A 53 8.58 9.09 1.83
CA ASP A 53 9.07 8.08 2.79
C ASP A 53 8.76 6.65 2.32
N PHE A 54 7.58 6.43 1.74
CA PHE A 54 7.23 5.16 1.10
C PHE A 54 8.19 4.82 -0.04
N THR A 55 8.46 5.79 -0.91
CA THR A 55 9.32 5.61 -2.08
C THR A 55 10.76 5.29 -1.65
N ASP A 56 11.29 6.01 -0.66
CA ASP A 56 12.62 5.78 -0.12
C ASP A 56 12.73 4.36 0.48
N GLN A 57 11.73 3.93 1.24
CA GLN A 57 11.67 2.56 1.79
C GLN A 57 11.52 1.48 0.72
N PHE A 58 10.75 1.75 -0.33
CA PHE A 58 10.58 0.83 -1.45
C PHE A 58 11.90 0.66 -2.20
N LEU A 59 12.55 1.76 -2.59
CA LEU A 59 13.80 1.76 -3.35
C LEU A 59 14.97 1.17 -2.56
N ALA A 60 14.99 1.32 -1.24
CA ALA A 60 16.01 0.70 -0.38
C ALA A 60 15.95 -0.84 -0.39
N ARG A 61 14.80 -1.43 -0.72
CA ARG A 61 14.55 -2.88 -0.64
C ARG A 61 14.31 -3.54 -2.00
N HIS A 62 13.95 -2.75 -3.01
CA HIS A 62 13.51 -3.22 -4.32
C HIS A 62 14.10 -2.36 -5.42
N ASN A 63 14.70 -3.00 -6.42
CA ASN A 63 15.31 -2.35 -7.58
C ASN A 63 14.37 -2.28 -8.80
N LYS A 64 13.20 -2.93 -8.75
CA LYS A 64 12.26 -3.03 -9.87
C LYS A 64 10.81 -3.07 -9.39
N LEU A 65 9.97 -2.27 -10.05
CA LEU A 65 8.52 -2.30 -9.91
C LEU A 65 7.91 -2.89 -11.19
N HIS A 66 7.15 -3.98 -11.07
CA HIS A 66 6.50 -4.61 -12.21
C HIS A 66 5.11 -4.03 -12.47
N THR A 67 4.33 -3.84 -11.40
CA THR A 67 2.95 -3.38 -11.47
C THR A 67 2.69 -2.43 -10.32
N LEU A 68 2.05 -1.28 -10.60
CA LEU A 68 1.48 -0.37 -9.62
C LEU A 68 -0.03 -0.37 -9.79
N ILE A 69 -0.76 -0.57 -8.69
CA ILE A 69 -2.22 -0.49 -8.72
C ILE A 69 -2.69 0.62 -7.78
N THR A 70 -3.18 1.72 -8.36
CA THR A 70 -3.69 2.88 -7.64
C THR A 70 -5.18 2.70 -7.33
N ASN A 71 -5.47 1.99 -6.23
CA ASN A 71 -6.86 1.71 -5.82
C ASN A 71 -7.35 2.58 -4.66
N ALA A 72 -6.46 3.29 -3.97
CA ALA A 72 -6.84 4.16 -2.86
C ALA A 72 -7.56 5.40 -3.41
N GLY A 73 -8.82 5.56 -3.02
CA GLY A 73 -9.66 6.69 -3.36
C GLY A 73 -10.64 6.96 -2.24
N VAL A 74 -11.05 8.22 -2.11
CA VAL A 74 -12.04 8.68 -1.16
C VAL A 74 -13.24 9.20 -1.97
N MET A 75 -14.46 8.85 -1.58
CA MET A 75 -15.68 9.29 -2.27
C MET A 75 -16.67 9.85 -1.23
N VAL A 76 -17.34 10.94 -1.58
CA VAL A 76 -18.33 11.64 -0.72
C VAL A 76 -17.71 12.12 0.60
N CYS A 77 -16.73 13.03 0.51
CA CYS A 77 -16.16 13.69 1.69
C CYS A 77 -16.41 15.20 1.62
N PRO A 78 -16.66 15.87 2.77
CA PRO A 78 -16.65 17.33 2.83
C PRO A 78 -15.30 17.86 2.33
N PHE A 79 -15.32 19.06 1.73
CA PHE A 79 -14.09 19.74 1.34
C PHE A 79 -13.10 19.75 2.51
N ASN A 80 -11.90 19.25 2.25
CA ASN A 80 -10.81 19.28 3.20
C ASN A 80 -9.50 19.50 2.46
N LEU A 81 -8.54 20.11 3.15
CA LEU A 81 -7.18 20.26 2.64
C LEU A 81 -6.28 19.20 3.29
N SER A 82 -5.39 18.66 2.49
CA SER A 82 -4.24 17.87 2.95
C SER A 82 -3.29 18.73 3.76
N GLU A 83 -2.34 18.11 4.46
CA GLU A 83 -1.28 18.85 5.18
C GLU A 83 -0.43 19.72 4.24
N ASP A 84 -0.39 19.36 2.95
CA ASP A 84 0.33 20.09 1.91
C ASP A 84 -0.53 21.19 1.24
N GLY A 85 -1.76 21.42 1.72
CA GLY A 85 -2.66 22.44 1.18
C GLY A 85 -3.36 22.06 -0.13
N ILE A 86 -3.42 20.76 -0.45
CA ILE A 86 -4.05 20.21 -1.65
C ILE A 86 -5.44 19.68 -1.28
N GLU A 87 -6.44 19.87 -2.15
CA GLU A 87 -7.78 19.32 -1.93
C GLU A 87 -7.76 17.78 -1.90
N ALA A 88 -8.53 17.21 -0.96
CA ALA A 88 -8.45 15.82 -0.51
C ALA A 88 -9.61 14.94 -0.97
#